data_AF-T1HG10-F1
#
_entry.id   AF-T1HG10-F1
#
_cell.length_a   1.000
_cell.length_b   1.000
_cell.length_c   1.000
_cell.angle_alpha   90.00
_cell.angle_beta   90.00
_cell.angle_gamma   90.00
#
_symmetry.space_group_name_H-M   'P 1'
#
loop_
_entity.id
_entity.type
_entity.pdbx_description
1 polymer ?
#
loop_
_entity_poly.entity_id
_entity_poly.type
_entity_poly.pdbx_seq_one_letter_code
_entity_poly.pdbx_strand_id
1 'polypeptide(L)'
;MSTSERDGILFVYLNNAVTSEVTLFPVQKELTYFWQVEVSSGTVIPTVLDVSWNLEALVTVQQTEQNSTFFKITLLNNRTTIEDAAAMQLSFCGTFDNGDFTTITVSKKDELWSINMKRALLTLLQLKIPRIEEELSFIDEEAGIYGKCTVEYGVVDYGYKKVHKNVDHDSCKSMPIEESANCATNLCPSSYQVHTSFNHVYSFARSAFLQNKVTLY
;
A
#
# COMPACT_ATOMS: atom_id res chain seq x y z
N MET A 1 -7.79 9.85 -75.70
CA MET A 1 -8.62 9.13 -74.70
C MET A 1 -7.67 8.29 -73.87
N SER A 2 -6.93 8.89 -72.94
CA SER A 2 -7.31 9.18 -71.54
C SER A 2 -7.45 7.91 -70.68
N THR A 3 -6.31 7.47 -70.15
CA THR A 3 -6.02 7.10 -68.75
C THR A 3 -7.16 6.67 -67.82
N SER A 4 -6.95 5.56 -67.11
CA SER A 4 -7.04 5.56 -65.63
C SER A 4 -6.44 4.25 -65.07
N GLU A 5 -5.20 4.34 -64.58
CA GLU A 5 -4.67 3.45 -63.54
C GLU A 5 -5.59 3.52 -62.31
N ARG A 6 -5.79 2.39 -61.63
CA ARG A 6 -6.46 2.33 -60.34
C ARG A 6 -5.40 2.22 -59.26
N ASP A 7 -4.98 3.36 -58.75
CA ASP A 7 -4.20 3.43 -57.51
C ASP A 7 -5.13 3.10 -56.33
N GLY A 8 -4.93 1.91 -55.76
CA GLY A 8 -5.55 1.53 -54.50
C GLY A 8 -4.81 2.18 -53.34
N ILE A 9 -5.43 3.15 -52.69
CA ILE A 9 -4.90 3.75 -51.45
C ILE A 9 -5.16 2.77 -50.29
N LEU A 10 -4.08 2.18 -49.76
CA LEU A 10 -4.10 1.42 -48.51
C LEU A 10 -4.04 2.41 -47.33
N PHE A 11 -5.17 2.61 -46.65
CA PHE A 11 -5.20 3.33 -45.38
C PHE A 11 -4.77 2.37 -44.25
N VAL A 12 -3.49 2.39 -43.89
CA VAL A 12 -3.01 1.77 -42.66
C VAL A 12 -3.31 2.71 -41.51
N TYR A 13 -4.41 2.47 -40.79
CA TYR A 13 -4.66 3.10 -39.50
C TYR A 13 -3.74 2.46 -38.46
N LEU A 14 -2.55 3.03 -38.26
CA LEU A 14 -1.75 2.78 -37.05
C LEU A 14 -2.44 3.52 -35.91
N ASN A 15 -3.40 2.86 -35.26
CA ASN A 15 -3.74 3.22 -33.90
C ASN A 15 -2.49 2.93 -33.06
N ASN A 16 -1.67 3.95 -32.83
CA ASN A 16 -0.84 3.97 -31.65
C ASN A 16 -1.83 4.03 -30.47
N ALA A 17 -2.34 2.87 -30.06
CA ALA A 17 -2.80 2.70 -28.71
C ALA A 17 -1.58 3.02 -27.86
N VAL A 18 -1.54 4.21 -27.28
CA VAL A 18 -0.70 4.45 -26.12
C VAL A 18 -1.27 3.52 -25.07
N THR A 19 -0.80 2.29 -25.04
CA THR A 19 -0.92 1.41 -23.88
C THR A 19 -0.15 2.11 -22.78
N SER A 20 -0.82 3.01 -22.07
CA SER A 20 -0.35 3.43 -20.76
C SER A 20 -0.40 2.18 -19.91
N GLU A 21 0.75 1.55 -19.70
CA GLU A 21 0.88 0.53 -18.67
C GLU A 21 0.38 1.13 -17.36
N VAL A 22 -0.52 0.41 -16.69
CA VAL A 22 -0.97 0.80 -15.37
C VAL A 22 0.18 0.54 -14.41
N THR A 23 0.86 1.60 -14.00
CA THR A 23 1.95 1.54 -13.03
C THR A 23 1.52 2.13 -11.70
N LEU A 24 2.09 1.61 -10.61
CA LEU A 24 1.85 2.13 -9.27
C LEU A 24 2.38 3.57 -9.14
N PHE A 25 3.56 3.82 -9.72
CA PHE A 25 4.16 5.15 -9.81
C PHE A 25 4.63 5.42 -11.26
N PRO A 26 4.39 6.63 -11.79
CA PRO A 26 4.90 7.02 -13.09
C PRO A 26 6.41 7.27 -13.03
N VAL A 27 7.14 6.72 -14.00
CA VAL A 27 8.59 6.87 -14.13
C VAL A 27 8.98 8.35 -14.33
N GLN A 28 10.07 8.79 -13.69
CA GLN A 28 10.62 10.15 -13.74
C GLN A 28 9.65 11.27 -13.28
N LYS A 29 8.54 10.94 -12.63
CA LYS A 29 7.66 11.93 -11.99
C LYS A 29 7.81 11.85 -10.48
N GLU A 30 7.87 13.02 -9.86
CA GLU A 30 7.76 13.14 -8.41
C GLU A 30 6.29 13.28 -8.03
N LEU A 31 5.84 12.42 -7.12
CA LEU A 31 4.50 12.48 -6.55
C LEU A 31 4.60 12.72 -5.04
N THR A 32 3.72 13.58 -4.52
CA THR A 32 3.64 13.86 -3.09
C THR A 32 2.28 13.44 -2.57
N TYR A 33 2.28 12.57 -1.57
CA TYR A 33 1.09 12.09 -0.88
C TYR A 33 1.03 12.65 0.52
N PHE A 34 -0.18 12.97 0.98
CA PHE A 34 -0.43 13.22 2.40
C PHE A 34 -0.72 11.88 3.09
N TRP A 35 0.05 11.57 4.13
CA TRP A 35 -0.07 10.35 4.92
C TRP A 35 -0.44 10.70 6.36
N GLN A 36 -1.59 10.19 6.79
CA GLN A 36 -2.11 10.35 8.14
C GLN A 36 -2.31 8.98 8.78
N VAL A 37 -1.82 8.83 10.00
CA VAL A 37 -1.99 7.62 10.81
C VAL A 37 -2.56 8.03 12.16
N GLU A 38 -3.54 7.28 12.64
CA GLU A 38 -4.11 7.41 13.96
C GLU A 38 -4.17 6.02 14.58
N VAL A 39 -3.64 5.89 15.80
CA VAL A 39 -3.70 4.67 16.59
C VAL A 39 -4.36 5.04 17.90
N SER A 40 -5.48 4.42 18.22
CA SER A 40 -6.15 4.56 19.51
C SER A 40 -6.22 3.22 20.22
N SER A 41 -6.14 3.25 21.54
CA SER A 41 -6.34 2.09 22.40
C SER A 41 -7.23 2.49 23.57
N GLY A 42 -8.23 1.66 23.85
CA GLY A 42 -9.23 1.95 24.87
C GLY A 42 -10.22 0.81 25.06
N THR A 43 -11.22 1.05 25.91
CA THR A 43 -12.29 0.10 26.16
C THR A 43 -13.47 0.35 25.24
N VAL A 44 -13.93 -0.70 24.54
CA VAL A 44 -15.13 -0.64 23.68
C VAL A 44 -16.33 -0.09 24.47
N ILE A 45 -16.44 -0.43 25.76
CA ILE A 45 -17.42 0.13 26.70
C ILE A 45 -16.79 0.19 28.10
N PRO A 46 -16.83 1.34 28.81
CA PRO A 46 -17.24 2.67 28.37
C PRO A 46 -16.11 3.38 27.60
N THR A 47 -16.45 4.13 26.55
CA THR A 47 -15.55 4.86 25.62
C THR A 47 -14.80 6.06 26.24
N VAL A 48 -14.60 6.07 27.55
CA VAL A 48 -14.07 7.24 28.29
C VAL A 48 -12.55 7.17 28.48
N LEU A 49 -11.93 6.02 28.21
CA LEU A 49 -10.49 5.79 28.34
C LEU A 49 -9.90 5.45 26.97
N ASP A 50 -9.65 6.48 26.16
CA ASP A 50 -8.96 6.35 24.88
C ASP A 50 -7.62 7.08 24.94
N VAL A 51 -6.55 6.33 24.67
CA VAL A 51 -5.21 6.89 24.42
C VAL A 51 -5.00 6.86 22.91
N SER A 52 -4.85 8.04 22.32
CA SER A 52 -4.62 8.20 20.88
C SER A 52 -3.22 8.74 20.59
N TRP A 53 -2.59 8.19 19.56
CA TRP A 53 -1.39 8.71 18.94
C TRP A 53 -1.65 8.98 17.46
N ASN A 54 -1.16 10.11 16.96
CA ASN A 54 -1.36 10.50 15.57
C ASN A 54 -0.04 10.91 14.90
N LEU A 55 0.03 10.64 13.59
CA LEU A 55 1.12 11.02 12.71
C LEU A 55 0.54 11.69 11.47
N GLU A 56 1.11 12.82 11.10
CA GLU A 56 0.82 13.50 9.84
C GLU A 56 2.14 13.78 9.12
N ALA A 57 2.24 13.34 7.87
CA ALA A 57 3.45 13.46 7.08
C ALA A 57 3.13 13.63 5.59
N LEU A 58 4.09 14.20 4.87
CA LEU A 58 4.15 14.15 3.41
C LEU A 58 5.09 13.02 2.98
N VAL A 59 4.67 12.23 2.01
CA VAL A 59 5.47 11.17 1.41
C VAL A 59 5.76 11.56 -0.04
N THR A 60 7.00 11.91 -0.33
CA THR A 60 7.47 12.10 -1.71
C THR A 60 7.96 10.79 -2.29
N VAL A 61 7.54 10.51 -3.53
CA VAL A 61 7.77 9.27 -4.24
C VAL A 61 8.32 9.56 -5.63
N GLN A 62 9.39 8.86 -6.02
CA GLN A 62 9.98 8.98 -7.35
C GLN A 62 10.45 7.61 -7.84
N GLN A 63 9.89 7.14 -8.96
CA GLN A 63 10.32 5.90 -9.61
C GLN A 63 11.38 6.17 -10.68
N THR A 64 12.48 5.42 -10.62
CA THR A 64 13.55 5.46 -11.62
C THR A 64 13.27 4.49 -12.77
N GLU A 65 14.02 4.64 -13.87
CA GLU A 65 13.96 3.73 -15.01
C GLU A 65 14.35 2.28 -14.68
N GLN A 66 15.05 2.07 -13.56
CA GLN A 66 15.53 0.76 -13.10
C GLN A 66 14.53 0.07 -12.16
N ASN A 67 13.24 0.43 -12.25
CA ASN A 67 12.16 -0.09 -11.40
C ASN A 67 12.42 0.05 -9.88
N SER A 68 13.20 1.05 -9.50
CA SER A 68 13.47 1.38 -8.09
C SER A 68 12.68 2.61 -7.71
N THR A 69 11.90 2.52 -6.64
CA THR A 69 11.07 3.64 -6.18
C THR A 69 11.64 4.21 -4.90
N PHE A 70 12.06 5.47 -4.96
CA PHE A 70 12.57 6.21 -3.81
C PHE A 70 11.43 6.90 -3.08
N PHE A 71 11.47 6.81 -1.76
CA PHE A 71 10.51 7.39 -0.85
C PHE A 71 11.23 8.32 0.13
N LYS A 72 10.59 9.44 0.47
CA LYS A 72 11.03 10.33 1.55
C LYS A 72 9.82 10.80 2.34
N ILE A 73 9.91 10.66 3.66
CA ILE A 73 8.85 11.05 4.59
C ILE A 73 9.25 12.40 5.21
N THR A 74 8.34 13.36 5.20
CA THR A 74 8.52 14.68 5.81
C THR A 74 7.40 14.88 6.83
N LEU A 75 7.74 14.89 8.11
CA LEU A 75 6.75 15.05 9.19
C LEU A 75 6.18 16.47 9.19
N LEU A 76 4.86 16.59 9.32
CA LEU A 76 4.16 17.88 9.31
C LEU A 76 3.92 18.44 10.72
N ASN A 77 3.79 17.57 11.72
CA ASN A 77 3.47 17.96 13.10
C ASN A 77 4.51 17.43 14.09
N ASN A 78 5.33 18.32 14.66
CA ASN A 78 6.30 18.02 15.74
C ASN A 78 5.64 17.81 17.12
N ARG A 79 4.34 17.50 17.19
CA ARG A 79 3.65 17.29 18.48
C ARG A 79 3.98 15.95 19.12
N THR A 80 4.43 15.00 18.31
CA THR A 80 5.03 13.77 18.80
C THR A 80 6.48 14.08 19.16
N THR A 81 6.81 13.98 20.45
CA THR A 81 8.17 13.93 21.00
C THR A 81 8.89 12.67 20.53
N ILE A 82 8.95 12.42 19.22
CA ILE A 82 9.83 11.41 18.65
C ILE A 82 11.20 12.07 18.72
N GLU A 83 11.90 11.82 19.82
CA GLU A 83 13.27 12.30 20.05
C GLU A 83 14.20 11.92 18.88
N ASP A 84 13.80 10.94 18.04
CA ASP A 84 14.51 10.48 16.84
C ASP A 84 13.71 10.61 15.53
N ALA A 85 12.97 11.71 15.33
CA ALA A 85 12.30 12.03 14.05
C ALA A 85 13.26 12.05 12.83
N ALA A 86 14.57 12.10 13.08
CA ALA A 86 15.61 12.06 12.06
C ALA A 86 15.63 10.73 11.29
N ALA A 87 15.47 9.59 11.98
CA ALA A 87 15.51 8.27 11.34
C ALA A 87 14.36 8.09 10.33
N MET A 88 13.16 8.54 10.70
CA MET A 88 11.97 8.44 9.85
C MET A 88 12.09 9.26 8.55
N GLN A 89 12.79 10.38 8.61
CA GLN A 89 12.98 11.28 7.47
C GLN A 89 14.12 10.85 6.51
N LEU A 90 14.88 9.80 6.86
CA LEU A 90 15.86 9.22 5.96
C LEU A 90 15.16 8.61 4.74
N SER A 91 15.61 8.98 3.54
CA SER A 91 15.14 8.39 2.30
C SER A 91 15.39 6.88 2.28
N PHE A 92 14.47 6.15 1.66
CA PHE A 92 14.53 4.70 1.51
C PHE A 92 14.04 4.30 0.12
N CYS A 93 14.40 3.09 -0.31
CA CYS A 93 13.99 2.55 -1.60
C CYS A 93 13.08 1.35 -1.39
N GLY A 94 11.96 1.31 -2.10
CA GLY A 94 11.07 0.16 -2.20
C GLY A 94 11.04 -0.34 -3.64
N THR A 95 11.11 -1.66 -3.82
CA THR A 95 10.98 -2.30 -5.13
C THR A 95 9.60 -2.93 -5.25
N PHE A 96 8.91 -2.63 -6.34
CA PHE A 96 7.60 -3.20 -6.66
C PHE A 96 7.68 -3.95 -7.98
N ASP A 97 7.12 -5.15 -8.03
CA ASP A 97 6.98 -5.94 -9.25
C ASP A 97 5.49 -6.12 -9.54
N ASN A 98 5.00 -5.53 -10.63
CA ASN A 98 3.57 -5.51 -10.97
C ASN A 98 2.64 -5.06 -9.81
N GLY A 99 3.15 -4.17 -8.97
CA GLY A 99 2.46 -3.65 -7.79
C GLY A 99 2.64 -4.48 -6.51
N ASP A 100 3.31 -5.64 -6.56
CA ASP A 100 3.72 -6.41 -5.39
C ASP A 100 5.00 -5.85 -4.78
N PHE A 101 4.97 -5.58 -3.47
CA PHE A 101 6.15 -5.16 -2.74
C PHE A 101 7.10 -6.35 -2.53
N THR A 102 8.35 -6.18 -2.93
CA THR A 102 9.36 -7.26 -2.88
C THR A 102 10.43 -7.00 -1.83
N THR A 103 11.08 -5.83 -1.89
CA THR A 103 12.21 -5.51 -1.01
C THR A 103 12.24 -4.05 -0.63
N ILE A 104 12.78 -3.77 0.55
CA ILE A 104 13.08 -2.43 1.04
C ILE A 104 14.60 -2.30 1.26
N THR A 105 15.17 -1.20 0.81
CA THR A 105 16.53 -0.79 1.12
C THR A 105 16.49 0.47 1.97
N VAL A 106 17.06 0.40 3.17
CA VAL A 106 17.08 1.48 4.17
C VAL A 106 18.50 1.91 4.48
N SER A 107 18.65 3.07 5.15
CA SER A 107 19.95 3.56 5.59
C SER A 107 20.46 2.74 6.78
N LYS A 108 21.78 2.65 6.96
CA LYS A 108 22.37 2.06 8.18
C LYS A 108 22.10 2.87 9.45
N LYS A 109 21.67 4.13 9.28
CA LYS A 109 21.27 5.02 10.38
C LYS A 109 19.79 4.88 10.75
N ASP A 110 19.04 4.05 10.03
CA ASP A 110 17.66 3.76 10.38
C ASP A 110 17.59 2.88 11.64
N GLU A 111 16.69 3.24 12.53
CA GLU A 111 16.34 2.45 13.71
C GLU A 111 15.23 1.45 13.36
N LEU A 112 15.14 0.34 14.13
CA LEU A 112 14.17 -0.73 13.85
C LEU A 112 12.73 -0.23 13.74
N TRP A 113 12.31 0.69 14.62
CA TRP A 113 10.94 1.23 14.58
C TRP A 113 10.69 2.04 13.30
N SER A 114 11.67 2.83 12.83
CA SER A 114 11.60 3.59 11.58
C SER A 114 11.47 2.65 10.39
N ILE A 115 12.27 1.58 10.36
CA ILE A 115 12.19 0.54 9.33
C ILE A 115 10.81 -0.12 9.31
N ASN A 116 10.23 -0.42 10.48
CA ASN A 116 8.89 -1.00 10.56
C ASN A 116 7.80 -0.05 10.07
N MET A 117 7.89 1.25 10.38
CA MET A 117 6.97 2.26 9.86
C MET A 117 7.08 2.41 8.34
N LYS A 118 8.31 2.42 7.80
CA LYS A 118 8.55 2.43 6.34
C LYS A 118 8.00 1.17 5.66
N ARG A 119 8.19 0.00 6.28
CA ARG A 119 7.62 -1.27 5.79
C ARG A 119 6.09 -1.25 5.81
N ALA A 120 5.47 -0.70 6.86
CA ALA A 120 4.02 -0.53 6.93
C ALA A 120 3.51 0.32 5.76
N LEU A 121 4.16 1.45 5.49
CA LEU A 121 3.83 2.34 4.39
C LEU A 121 3.99 1.66 3.01
N LEU A 122 5.06 0.89 2.79
CA LEU A 122 5.24 0.17 1.52
C LEU A 122 4.21 -0.94 1.33
N THR A 123 3.90 -1.69 2.39
CA THR A 123 2.83 -2.72 2.38
C THR A 123 1.48 -2.08 2.08
N LEU A 124 1.24 -0.87 2.60
CA LEU A 124 0.03 -0.12 2.31
C LEU A 124 -0.11 0.23 0.82
N LEU A 125 1.00 0.47 0.12
CA LEU A 125 0.99 0.81 -1.31
C LEU A 125 0.94 -0.42 -2.23
N GLN A 126 1.11 -1.63 -1.70
CA GLN A 126 1.06 -2.87 -2.48
C GLN A 126 -0.36 -3.18 -2.98
N LEU A 127 -0.45 -3.46 -4.29
CA LEU A 127 -1.68 -3.77 -5.02
C LEU A 127 -1.40 -4.76 -6.17
N LYS A 128 -2.26 -5.77 -6.35
CA LYS A 128 -2.19 -6.73 -7.47
C LYS A 128 -2.71 -6.12 -8.77
N ILE A 129 -1.93 -5.21 -9.37
CA ILE A 129 -2.34 -4.43 -10.54
C ILE A 129 -2.90 -5.30 -11.68
N PRO A 130 -2.20 -6.36 -12.15
CA PRO A 130 -2.68 -7.15 -13.29
C PRO A 130 -4.06 -7.75 -13.06
N ARG A 131 -4.33 -8.20 -11.82
CA ARG A 131 -5.61 -8.80 -11.45
C ARG A 131 -6.72 -7.77 -11.30
N ILE A 132 -6.41 -6.60 -10.74
CA ILE A 132 -7.36 -5.48 -10.63
C ILE A 132 -7.78 -4.98 -12.02
N GLU A 133 -6.95 -5.18 -13.05
CA GLU A 133 -7.30 -4.85 -14.42
C GLU A 133 -8.41 -5.72 -14.99
N GLU A 134 -8.40 -7.01 -14.65
CA GLU A 134 -9.20 -8.07 -15.29
C GLU A 134 -10.37 -8.55 -14.43
N GLU A 135 -10.25 -8.51 -13.10
CA GLU A 135 -11.15 -9.15 -12.15
C GLU A 135 -11.91 -8.11 -11.29
N LEU A 136 -13.21 -8.32 -11.10
CA LEU A 136 -14.04 -7.47 -10.24
C LEU A 136 -13.95 -7.83 -8.75
N SER A 137 -13.61 -9.07 -8.43
CA SER A 137 -13.35 -9.51 -7.07
C SER A 137 -12.55 -10.80 -7.10
N PHE A 138 -11.61 -10.92 -6.17
CA PHE A 138 -10.73 -12.08 -6.09
C PHE A 138 -10.09 -12.22 -4.73
N ILE A 139 -9.53 -13.39 -4.47
CA ILE A 139 -8.72 -13.69 -3.29
C ILE A 139 -7.29 -13.94 -3.75
N ASP A 140 -6.32 -13.45 -2.99
CA ASP A 140 -4.89 -13.67 -3.20
C ASP A 140 -4.14 -13.84 -1.88
N GLU A 141 -2.86 -14.22 -1.93
CA GLU A 141 -1.99 -14.30 -0.76
C GLU A 141 -0.87 -13.24 -0.89
N GLU A 142 -0.72 -12.40 0.13
CA GLU A 142 0.24 -11.30 0.14
C GLU A 142 1.17 -11.36 1.34
N ALA A 143 2.45 -11.04 1.09
CA ALA A 143 3.43 -10.83 2.15
C ALA A 143 3.48 -9.34 2.50
N GLY A 144 3.34 -9.02 3.78
CA GLY A 144 3.35 -7.65 4.28
C GLY A 144 3.95 -7.54 5.67
N ILE A 145 3.62 -6.46 6.38
CA ILE A 145 4.07 -6.24 7.76
C ILE A 145 3.59 -7.33 8.75
N TYR A 146 2.48 -8.00 8.43
CA TYR A 146 1.88 -9.05 9.26
C TYR A 146 2.33 -10.47 8.88
N GLY A 147 3.35 -10.61 8.03
CA GLY A 147 3.71 -11.90 7.45
C GLY A 147 2.91 -12.18 6.17
N LYS A 148 2.56 -13.44 5.93
CA LYS A 148 1.90 -13.87 4.70
C LYS A 148 0.42 -14.18 4.95
N CYS A 149 -0.48 -13.36 4.41
CA CYS A 149 -1.91 -13.38 4.73
C CYS A 149 -2.77 -13.54 3.49
N THR A 150 -3.96 -14.10 3.66
CA THR A 150 -5.00 -14.10 2.63
C THR A 150 -5.61 -12.70 2.56
N VAL A 151 -5.82 -12.22 1.33
CA VAL A 151 -6.34 -10.88 1.06
C VAL A 151 -7.48 -10.98 0.06
N GLU A 152 -8.60 -10.37 0.41
CA GLU A 152 -9.78 -10.27 -0.45
C GLU A 152 -9.81 -8.91 -1.14
N TYR A 153 -10.05 -8.94 -2.44
CA TYR A 153 -10.14 -7.77 -3.29
C TYR A 153 -11.56 -7.61 -3.85
N GLY A 154 -12.02 -6.36 -3.88
CA GLY A 154 -13.25 -5.95 -4.58
C GLY A 154 -13.00 -4.67 -5.37
N VAL A 155 -13.30 -4.68 -6.66
CA VAL A 155 -13.03 -3.58 -7.59
C VAL A 155 -14.34 -3.02 -8.11
N VAL A 156 -14.48 -1.69 -8.03
CA VAL A 156 -15.63 -0.94 -8.55
C VAL A 156 -15.12 0.14 -9.51
N ASP A 157 -15.66 0.19 -10.71
CA ASP A 157 -15.28 1.17 -11.74
C ASP A 157 -16.29 2.34 -11.78
N TYR A 158 -15.79 3.56 -11.50
CA TYR A 158 -16.54 4.82 -11.58
C TYR A 158 -15.98 5.76 -12.68
N GLY A 159 -15.24 5.24 -13.66
CA GLY A 159 -14.36 6.01 -14.55
C GLY A 159 -12.94 6.18 -13.98
N TYR A 160 -12.78 5.83 -12.70
CA TYR A 160 -11.54 5.48 -12.01
C TYR A 160 -11.84 4.20 -11.22
N LYS A 161 -10.83 3.35 -11.00
CA LYS A 161 -11.01 2.10 -10.27
C LYS A 161 -10.89 2.36 -8.78
N LYS A 162 -11.95 2.05 -8.04
CA LYS A 162 -11.93 1.99 -6.58
C LYS A 162 -11.73 0.54 -6.16
N VAL A 163 -10.69 0.28 -5.38
CA VAL A 163 -10.32 -1.07 -4.94
C VAL A 163 -10.47 -1.15 -3.42
N HIS A 164 -11.23 -2.12 -2.98
CA HIS A 164 -11.37 -2.54 -1.59
C HIS A 164 -10.45 -3.75 -1.38
N LYS A 165 -9.60 -3.68 -0.37
CA LYS A 165 -8.67 -4.73 0.01
C LYS A 165 -8.88 -5.03 1.48
N ASN A 166 -9.23 -6.27 1.80
CA ASN A 166 -9.46 -6.72 3.16
C ASN A 166 -8.43 -7.82 3.49
N VAL A 167 -7.68 -7.63 4.56
CA VAL A 167 -6.67 -8.62 4.98
C VAL A 167 -7.28 -9.51 6.06
N ASP A 168 -7.27 -10.81 5.83
CA ASP A 168 -7.67 -11.80 6.83
C ASP A 168 -6.47 -12.11 7.74
N HIS A 169 -6.49 -11.52 8.93
CA HIS A 169 -5.41 -11.67 9.91
C HIS A 169 -5.34 -13.05 10.53
N ASP A 170 -6.48 -13.74 10.67
CA ASP A 170 -6.53 -15.09 11.21
C ASP A 170 -5.85 -16.09 10.27
N SER A 171 -5.79 -15.76 8.97
CA SER A 171 -5.07 -16.56 7.97
C SER A 171 -3.56 -16.29 7.90
N CYS A 172 -3.05 -15.27 8.60
CA CYS A 172 -1.65 -14.86 8.49
C CYS A 172 -0.68 -15.92 9.02
N LYS A 173 0.30 -16.28 8.20
CA LYS A 173 1.41 -17.16 8.55
C LYS A 173 2.66 -16.33 8.84
N SER A 174 3.48 -16.81 9.78
CA SER A 174 4.75 -16.17 10.17
C SER A 174 4.57 -14.72 10.63
N MET A 175 3.55 -14.47 11.44
CA MET A 175 3.35 -13.16 12.05
C MET A 175 4.56 -12.79 12.94
N PRO A 176 5.11 -11.58 12.83
CA PRO A 176 6.23 -11.14 13.66
C PRO A 176 5.75 -10.71 15.06
N ILE A 177 5.22 -11.66 15.83
CA ILE A 177 4.74 -11.44 17.19
C ILE A 177 5.73 -12.07 18.16
N GLU A 178 6.14 -11.30 19.17
CA GLU A 178 6.87 -11.81 20.32
C GLU A 178 5.90 -11.98 21.48
N GLU A 179 5.62 -13.23 21.85
CA GLU A 179 4.84 -13.54 23.04
C GLU A 179 5.77 -13.76 24.22
N SER A 180 5.52 -13.04 25.31
CA SER A 180 6.19 -13.30 26.58
C SER A 180 5.13 -13.41 27.67
N ALA A 181 5.21 -14.49 28.45
CA ALA A 181 4.35 -14.72 29.59
C ALA A 181 5.22 -15.04 30.80
N ASN A 182 4.94 -14.39 31.92
CA ASN A 182 5.56 -14.68 33.21
C ASN A 182 4.98 -15.92 33.90
N CYS A 183 3.96 -16.54 33.30
CA CYS A 183 3.26 -17.72 33.78
C CYS A 183 3.04 -18.70 32.61
N ALA A 184 2.80 -19.98 32.93
CA ALA A 184 2.40 -20.95 31.93
C ALA A 184 1.13 -20.47 31.20
N THR A 185 1.14 -20.52 29.87
CA THR A 185 -0.01 -20.25 29.01
C THR A 185 -1.06 -21.31 29.25
N ASN A 186 -1.92 -21.07 30.24
CA ASN A 186 -3.16 -21.82 30.41
C ASN A 186 -4.08 -21.41 29.26
N LEU A 187 -3.98 -22.12 28.14
CA LEU A 187 -4.87 -21.94 26.99
C LEU A 187 -6.29 -22.30 27.44
N CYS A 188 -7.05 -21.28 27.83
CA CYS A 188 -8.49 -21.41 27.98
C CYS A 188 -9.10 -21.79 26.63
N PRO A 189 -10.22 -22.55 26.60
CA PRO A 189 -10.94 -22.82 25.36
C PRO A 189 -11.22 -21.53 24.59
N SER A 190 -11.14 -21.59 23.27
CA SER A 190 -11.14 -20.51 22.27
C SER A 190 -12.42 -19.66 22.18
N SER A 191 -13.19 -19.52 23.27
CA SER A 191 -14.44 -18.75 23.31
C SER A 191 -14.24 -17.24 23.48
N TYR A 192 -13.03 -16.79 23.78
CA TYR A 192 -12.66 -15.37 23.69
C TYR A 192 -12.06 -15.14 22.31
N GLN A 193 -12.92 -14.87 21.32
CA GLN A 193 -12.49 -14.56 19.96
C GLN A 193 -11.68 -13.25 19.98
N VAL A 194 -10.41 -13.33 19.60
CA VAL A 194 -9.65 -12.17 19.12
C VAL A 194 -10.14 -11.95 17.70
N HIS A 195 -10.85 -10.85 17.45
CA HIS A 195 -11.22 -10.45 16.10
C HIS A 195 -10.31 -9.29 15.71
N THR A 196 -9.54 -9.47 14.64
CA THR A 196 -8.71 -8.42 14.05
C THR A 196 -9.06 -8.31 12.58
N SER A 197 -9.46 -7.12 12.14
CA SER A 197 -9.77 -6.86 10.73
C SER A 197 -9.15 -5.56 10.25
N PHE A 198 -8.62 -5.58 9.02
CA PHE A 198 -8.00 -4.43 8.39
C PHE A 198 -8.64 -4.18 7.03
N ASN A 199 -9.26 -3.01 6.87
CA ASN A 199 -9.85 -2.60 5.61
C ASN A 199 -9.04 -1.46 4.98
N HIS A 200 -8.64 -1.66 3.73
CA HIS A 200 -7.99 -0.65 2.91
C HIS A 200 -8.87 -0.29 1.70
N VAL A 201 -9.04 1.01 1.47
CA VAL A 201 -9.77 1.53 0.31
C VAL A 201 -8.83 2.38 -0.53
N TYR A 202 -8.67 1.98 -1.79
CA TYR A 202 -7.80 2.59 -2.79
C TYR A 202 -8.65 3.24 -3.88
N SER A 203 -8.26 4.41 -4.34
CA SER A 203 -8.81 5.03 -5.56
C SER A 203 -7.70 5.25 -6.57
N PHE A 204 -7.84 4.71 -7.77
CA PHE A 204 -6.83 4.74 -8.83
C PHE A 204 -7.43 5.30 -10.12
N ALA A 205 -6.84 6.38 -10.65
CA ALA A 205 -7.07 6.82 -12.03
C ALA A 205 -5.94 6.30 -12.91
N ARG A 206 -6.18 6.08 -14.21
CA ARG A 206 -5.28 5.44 -15.21
C ARG A 206 -3.81 5.92 -15.25
N SER A 207 -3.43 6.95 -14.50
CA SER A 207 -2.09 7.52 -14.42
C SER A 207 -1.55 7.76 -13.00
N ALA A 208 -2.31 7.48 -11.93
CA ALA A 208 -1.87 7.69 -10.54
C ALA A 208 -2.81 7.07 -9.50
N PHE A 209 -2.20 6.62 -8.39
CA PHE A 209 -2.89 6.42 -7.13
C PHE A 209 -3.38 7.76 -6.56
N LEU A 210 -4.67 7.86 -6.22
CA LEU A 210 -5.30 9.12 -5.79
C LEU A 210 -5.51 9.20 -4.28
N GLN A 211 -5.91 8.10 -3.63
CA GLN A 211 -6.25 8.13 -2.20
C GLN A 211 -6.27 6.74 -1.57
N ASN A 212 -5.66 6.62 -0.38
CA ASN A 212 -5.77 5.46 0.52
C ASN A 212 -6.54 5.86 1.78
N LYS A 213 -7.48 5.04 2.24
CA LYS A 213 -8.03 5.11 3.60
C LYS A 213 -7.90 3.74 4.27
N VAL A 214 -7.30 3.73 5.46
CA VAL A 214 -7.18 2.56 6.33
C VAL A 214 -8.19 2.68 7.47
N THR A 215 -8.88 1.61 7.81
CA THR A 215 -9.70 1.55 9.02
C THR A 215 -9.44 0.22 9.74
N LEU A 216 -9.09 0.34 11.02
CA LEU A 216 -8.91 -0.79 11.94
C LEU A 216 -10.19 -0.94 12.74
N TYR A 217 -10.70 -2.17 12.85
CA TYR A 217 -11.84 -2.50 13.71
C TYR A 217 -11.43 -3.53 14.75
#